data_AF-A0A7X6T0R6-F1
#
_entry.id   AF-A0A7X6T0R6-F1
#
_cell.length_a   1.000
_cell.length_b   1.000
_cell.length_c   1.000
_cell.angle_alpha   90.00
_cell.angle_beta   90.00
_cell.angle_gamma   90.00
#
_symmetry.space_group_name_H-M   'P 1'
#
loop_
_entity.id
_entity.type
_entity.pdbx_description
1 polymer ?
#
loop_
_entity_poly.entity_id
_entity_poly.type
_entity_poly.pdbx_seq_one_letter_code
_entity_poly.pdbx_strand_id
1 'polypeptide(L)'
;VRNLALQYQVNPNTVLRALSELEAQGLLINDGTLGKRVCDDEALIEALKQDMFDQAKATFFKKANEIGYNEAHVLRLLKGEGEQT
;
A
#
# COMPACT_ATOMS: atom_id res chain seq x y z
N VAL A 1 -18.20 8.81 -6.42
CA VAL A 1 -18.36 7.33 -6.45
C VAL A 1 -18.66 6.79 -7.85
N ARG A 2 -19.74 7.20 -8.54
CA ARG A 2 -20.09 6.67 -9.88
C ARG A 2 -18.99 6.85 -10.95
N ASN A 3 -18.29 7.99 -10.98
CA ASN A 3 -17.15 8.19 -11.88
C ASN A 3 -15.96 7.26 -11.58
N LEU A 4 -15.62 7.07 -10.30
CA LEU A 4 -14.59 6.09 -9.90
C LEU A 4 -14.98 4.66 -10.30
N ALA A 5 -16.25 4.30 -10.11
CA ALA A 5 -16.75 2.98 -10.49
C ALA A 5 -16.62 2.72 -12.00
N LEU A 6 -16.93 3.73 -12.82
CA LEU A 6 -16.73 3.66 -14.27
C LEU A 6 -15.25 3.58 -14.65
N GLN A 7 -14.39 4.38 -14.01
CA GLN A 7 -12.95 4.42 -14.30
C GLN A 7 -12.27 3.08 -13.97
N TYR A 8 -12.59 2.49 -12.82
CA TYR A 8 -12.03 1.21 -12.39
C TYR A 8 -12.86 -0.01 -12.88
N GLN A 9 -13.93 0.21 -13.64
CA GLN A 9 -14.87 -0.83 -14.11
C GLN A 9 -15.38 -1.77 -13.01
N VAL A 10 -15.59 -1.23 -11.81
CA VAL A 10 -16.09 -1.98 -10.64
C VAL A 10 -17.50 -1.55 -10.28
N ASN A 11 -18.21 -2.39 -9.51
CA ASN A 11 -19.54 -2.05 -9.00
C ASN A 11 -19.49 -0.77 -8.13
N PRO A 12 -20.38 0.22 -8.33
CA PRO A 12 -20.44 1.42 -7.49
C PRO A 12 -20.50 1.16 -5.98
N ASN A 13 -21.13 0.05 -5.56
CA ASN A 13 -21.17 -0.36 -4.16
C ASN A 13 -19.81 -0.84 -3.64
N THR A 14 -18.98 -1.45 -4.50
CA THR A 14 -17.60 -1.83 -4.15
C THR A 14 -16.75 -0.59 -3.90
N VAL A 15 -16.86 0.43 -4.76
CA VAL A 15 -16.19 1.73 -4.54
C VAL A 15 -16.70 2.39 -3.27
N LEU A 16 -18.00 2.32 -3.00
CA LEU A 16 -18.57 2.87 -1.77
C LEU A 16 -18.03 2.18 -0.52
N ARG A 17 -17.95 0.83 -0.50
CA ARG A 17 -17.35 0.07 0.60
C ARG A 17 -15.89 0.45 0.82
N ALA A 18 -15.09 0.51 -0.25
CA ALA A 18 -13.68 0.90 -0.15
C ALA A 18 -13.52 2.33 0.41
N LEU A 19 -14.36 3.28 -0.02
CA LEU A 19 -14.35 4.65 0.51
C LEU A 19 -14.83 4.76 1.96
N SER A 20 -15.73 3.89 2.41
CA SER A 20 -16.13 3.81 3.82
C SER A 20 -15.05 3.18 4.69
N GLU A 21 -14.32 2.20 4.16
CA GLU A 21 -13.22 1.56 4.87
C GLU A 21 -12.02 2.50 5.03
N LEU A 22 -11.69 3.28 4.00
CA LEU A 22 -10.70 4.36 4.09
C LEU A 22 -11.12 5.45 5.08
N GLU A 23 -12.41 5.76 5.19
CA GLU A 23 -12.92 6.69 6.20
C GLU A 23 -12.81 6.11 7.62
N ALA A 24 -13.11 4.82 7.81
CA ALA A 24 -12.95 4.13 9.09
C ALA A 24 -11.48 4.04 9.54
N GLN A 25 -10.54 3.97 8.60
CA GLN A 25 -9.09 4.02 8.87
C GLN A 25 -8.59 5.45 9.12
N GLY A 26 -9.46 6.46 9.09
CA GLY A 26 -9.08 7.87 9.28
C GLY A 26 -8.34 8.47 8.09
N LEU A 27 -8.29 7.79 6.95
CA LEU A 27 -7.60 8.24 5.74
C LEU A 27 -8.44 9.19 4.89
N LEU A 28 -9.75 9.16 5.07
CA LEU A 28 -10.68 10.09 4.45
C LEU A 28 -11.45 10.85 5.52
N ILE A 29 -11.50 12.17 5.38
CA ILE A 29 -12.29 13.07 6.21
C ILE A 29 -13.44 13.61 5.36
N ASN A 30 -14.65 13.57 5.91
CA ASN A 30 -15.82 14.13 5.25
C ASN A 30 -15.94 15.62 5.57
N ASP A 31 -15.77 16.48 4.58
CA ASP A 31 -15.88 17.95 4.73
C ASP A 31 -17.30 18.44 4.36
N GLY A 32 -18.30 17.66 4.75
CA GLY A 32 -19.72 17.95 4.58
C GLY A 32 -20.13 18.28 3.13
N THR A 33 -20.20 19.56 2.81
CA THR A 33 -20.70 20.10 1.53
C THR A 33 -19.74 19.95 0.36
N LEU A 34 -18.44 19.75 0.61
CA LEU A 34 -17.40 19.66 -0.44
C LEU A 34 -17.02 18.22 -0.83
N GLY A 35 -17.53 17.22 -0.10
CA GLY A 35 -17.22 15.80 -0.32
C GLY A 35 -16.12 15.26 0.60
N LYS A 36 -15.48 14.16 0.21
CA LYS A 36 -14.43 13.48 1.00
C LYS A 36 -13.04 14.01 0.62
N ARG A 37 -12.23 14.38 1.62
CA ARG A 37 -10.81 14.77 1.49
C ARG A 37 -9.91 13.67 2.05
N VAL A 38 -8.69 13.55 1.53
CA VAL A 38 -7.62 12.73 2.15
C VAL A 38 -7.19 13.39 3.47
N CYS A 39 -6.95 12.58 4.50
CA CYS A 39 -6.45 13.06 5.78
C CYS A 39 -5.05 13.67 5.65
N ASP A 40 -4.81 14.80 6.33
CA ASP A 40 -3.52 15.50 6.36
C ASP A 40 -2.63 15.04 7.54
N ASP A 41 -3.02 13.98 8.25
CA ASP A 41 -2.24 13.42 9.35
C ASP A 41 -0.99 12.69 8.82
N GLU A 42 0.13 13.40 8.82
CA GLU A 42 1.43 12.88 8.37
C GLU A 42 1.86 11.62 9.13
N ALA A 43 1.52 11.51 10.43
CA ALA A 43 1.89 10.35 11.23
C ALA A 43 1.12 9.09 10.82
N LEU A 44 -0.18 9.25 10.52
CA LEU A 44 -1.01 8.15 10.00
C LEU A 44 -0.53 7.70 8.61
N ILE A 45 -0.22 8.65 7.73
CA ILE A 45 0.31 8.36 6.39
C ILE A 45 1.64 7.60 6.50
N GLU A 46 2.54 8.02 7.37
CA GLU A 46 3.84 7.38 7.53
C GLU A 46 3.72 5.98 8.13
N ALA A 47 2.81 5.78 9.10
CA ALA A 47 2.51 4.46 9.64
C ALA A 47 2.00 3.48 8.57
N LEU A 48 1.12 3.94 7.67
CA LEU A 48 0.62 3.13 6.56
C LEU A 48 1.70 2.79 5.55
N LYS A 49 2.57 3.74 5.20
CA LYS A 49 3.71 3.45 4.33
C LYS A 49 4.63 2.39 4.95
N GLN A 50 4.88 2.51 6.25
CA GLN A 50 5.71 1.56 6.99
C GLN A 50 5.09 0.15 6.98
N ASP A 51 3.79 0.04 7.25
CA ASP A 51 3.07 -1.24 7.19
C ASP A 51 3.11 -1.86 5.78
N MET A 52 2.83 -1.07 4.75
CA MET A 52 2.94 -1.52 3.35
C MET A 52 4.35 -1.98 3.01
N PHE A 53 5.37 -1.28 3.49
CA PHE A 53 6.77 -1.64 3.30
C PHE A 53 7.10 -2.96 4.01
N ASP A 54 6.65 -3.16 5.24
CA ASP A 54 6.90 -4.39 6.01
C ASP A 54 6.20 -5.60 5.37
N GLN A 55 4.98 -5.44 4.85
CA GLN A 55 4.28 -6.47 4.08
C GLN A 55 5.01 -6.83 2.78
N ALA A 56 5.48 -5.80 2.04
CA ALA A 56 6.25 -5.99 0.81
C ALA A 56 7.58 -6.70 1.09
N LYS A 57 8.28 -6.28 2.14
CA LYS A 57 9.52 -6.90 2.63
C LYS A 57 9.30 -8.37 2.98
N ALA A 58 8.29 -8.69 3.78
CA ALA A 58 7.98 -10.06 4.17
C ALA A 58 7.67 -10.94 2.94
N THR A 59 6.88 -10.42 2.00
CA THR A 59 6.55 -11.12 0.74
C THR A 59 7.80 -11.37 -0.10
N PHE A 60 8.69 -10.37 -0.19
CA PHE A 60 9.94 -10.47 -0.93
C PHE A 60 10.87 -11.54 -0.36
N PHE A 61 11.15 -11.50 0.95
CA PHE A 61 11.99 -12.50 1.60
C PHE A 61 11.40 -13.90 1.53
N LYS A 62 10.08 -14.03 1.63
CA LYS A 62 9.41 -15.32 1.44
C LYS A 62 9.68 -15.88 0.04
N LYS A 63 9.47 -15.07 -1.01
CA LYS A 63 9.74 -15.48 -2.39
C LYS A 63 11.22 -15.82 -2.61
N ALA A 64 12.12 -15.03 -2.05
CA ALA A 64 13.56 -15.30 -2.11
C ALA A 64 13.92 -16.63 -1.43
N ASN A 65 13.31 -16.94 -0.29
CA ASN A 65 13.52 -18.21 0.40
C ASN A 65 13.03 -19.41 -0.43
N GLU A 66 11.89 -19.28 -1.11
CA GLU A 66 11.34 -20.33 -1.99
C GLU A 66 12.27 -20.70 -3.16
N ILE A 67 13.11 -19.76 -3.61
CA ILE A 67 14.13 -20.00 -4.66
C ILE A 67 15.52 -20.30 -4.09
N GLY A 68 15.65 -20.55 -2.78
CA GLY A 68 16.89 -20.95 -2.12
C GLY A 68 17.81 -19.78 -1.71
N TYR A 69 17.35 -18.53 -1.81
CA TYR A 69 18.08 -17.37 -1.32
C TYR A 69 17.73 -17.12 0.15
N ASN A 70 18.74 -17.16 1.01
CA ASN A 70 18.58 -16.75 2.41
C ASN A 70 18.66 -15.22 2.54
N GLU A 71 18.32 -14.69 3.72
CA GLU A 71 18.33 -13.26 3.99
C GLU A 71 19.70 -12.62 3.74
N ALA A 72 20.80 -13.32 4.05
CA ALA A 72 22.15 -12.85 3.79
C ALA A 72 22.46 -12.71 2.29
N HIS A 73 22.02 -13.66 1.45
CA HIS A 73 22.18 -13.59 0.00
C HIS A 73 21.38 -12.43 -0.59
N VAL A 74 20.14 -12.26 -0.14
CA VAL A 74 19.28 -11.14 -0.53
C VAL A 74 19.91 -9.79 -0.17
N LEU A 75 20.37 -9.64 1.08
CA LEU A 75 21.00 -8.41 1.54
C LEU A 75 22.28 -8.10 0.76
N ARG A 76 23.04 -9.12 0.36
CA ARG A 76 24.23 -8.97 -0.48
C ARG A 76 23.88 -8.48 -1.88
N LEU A 77 22.83 -9.03 -2.49
CA LEU A 77 22.31 -8.58 -3.79
C LEU A 77 21.80 -7.13 -3.72
N LEU A 78 21.02 -6.79 -2.69
CA LEU A 78 20.48 -5.44 -2.51
C LEU A 78 21.56 -4.39 -2.23
N LYS A 79 22.66 -4.77 -1.59
CA LYS A 79 23.82 -3.89 -1.35
C LYS A 79 24.69 -3.68 -2.60
N GLY A 80 24.37 -4.31 -3.73
CA GLY A 80 25.08 -4.09 -4.99
C GLY A 80 26.42 -4.80 -5.10
N GLU A 81 26.70 -5.84 -4.31
CA GLU A 81 27.92 -6.65 -4.48
C GLU A 81 27.81 -7.69 -5.62
N GLY A 82 26.95 -7.41 -6.61
CA GLY A 82 26.58 -8.34 -7.67
C GLY A 82 26.50 -7.69 -9.04
N GLU A 83 27.43 -6.79 -9.37
CA GLU A 83 27.79 -6.42 -10.76
C GLU A 83 29.12 -5.66 -10.76
N GLN A 84 30.22 -6.41 -10.61
CA GLN A 84 31.48 -6.09 -11.27
C GLN A 84 31.77 -7.19 -12.27
N THR A 85 31.29 -7.03 -13.50
CA THR A 85 31.91 -7.57 -14.73
C THR A 85 31.31 -6.91 -15.95
#